data_AF-A0A356ECL6-F1
#
_entry.id   AF-A0A356ECL6-F1
#
_cell.length_a   1.000
_cell.length_b   1.000
_cell.length_c   1.000
_cell.angle_alpha   90.00
_cell.angle_beta   90.00
_cell.angle_gamma   90.00
#
_symmetry.space_group_name_H-M   'P 1'
#
loop_
_entity.id
_entity.type
_entity.pdbx_description
1 polymer ?
#
loop_
_entity_poly.entity_id
_entity_poly.type
_entity_poly.pdbx_seq_one_letter_code
_entity_poly.pdbx_strand_id
1 'polypeptide(L)'
;MTPAACLTAGLISYNHEEDTMKLTNFAGLALACLLACNVAGLAAPAAAQAADPVQAIQSAADPARLQSLLAAWQASSDPDAAFYAGLILHNLAIQDAARWAESAVASLAAYRGGRYAALALAYRGSAVTLLASVDNQRGNVVAASSRLNSGFALMDQAVLLDGQDLAIRFLRLENGLAISETTPFSRQPAITADLQAIGLAEASLDPASRALYYLACARLKLLQRQAAAALACLYRAIDCAPQSAAGRQARQLLARLEE
;
A
#
# COMPACT_ATOMS: atom_id res chain seq x y z
N MET A 1 63.14 -5.24 -34.36
CA MET A 1 62.38 -4.32 -35.22
C MET A 1 61.39 -5.16 -36.01
N THR A 2 60.16 -5.18 -35.51
CA THR A 2 58.98 -5.94 -35.95
C THR A 2 57.76 -5.20 -35.37
N PRO A 3 56.56 -5.34 -35.96
CA PRO A 3 55.73 -4.20 -36.35
C PRO A 3 54.63 -3.80 -35.35
N ALA A 4 54.03 -2.65 -35.65
CA ALA A 4 52.89 -2.01 -35.01
C ALA A 4 51.66 -2.93 -34.85
N ALA A 5 50.98 -2.79 -33.72
CA ALA A 5 49.63 -3.30 -33.49
C ALA A 5 48.69 -2.13 -33.20
N CYS A 6 47.71 -1.97 -34.10
CA CYS A 6 46.53 -1.12 -33.98
C CYS A 6 45.75 -1.40 -32.68
N LEU A 7 45.39 -0.34 -31.95
CA LEU A 7 44.30 -0.35 -30.99
C LEU A 7 43.11 0.37 -31.63
N THR A 8 42.23 -0.40 -32.26
CA THR A 8 40.93 0.06 -32.75
C THR A 8 39.87 -0.03 -31.64
N ALA A 9 39.01 0.99 -31.66
CA ALA A 9 37.89 1.28 -30.78
C ALA A 9 36.94 0.10 -30.47
N GLY A 10 36.45 0.09 -29.22
CA GLY A 10 35.18 -0.52 -28.82
C GLY A 10 34.34 0.51 -28.09
N LEU A 11 33.81 1.50 -28.82
CA LEU A 11 32.72 2.34 -28.35
C LEU A 11 31.47 1.45 -28.26
N ILE A 12 31.09 1.07 -27.04
CA ILE A 12 29.77 0.49 -26.79
C ILE A 12 28.78 1.65 -26.93
N SER A 13 28.24 1.79 -28.14
CA SER A 13 27.03 2.58 -28.40
C SER A 13 25.88 1.91 -27.68
N TYR A 14 25.54 2.41 -26.48
CA TYR A 14 24.26 2.06 -25.86
C TYR A 14 23.18 2.75 -26.68
N ASN A 15 22.48 1.97 -27.50
CA ASN A 15 21.33 2.43 -28.25
C ASN A 15 20.30 3.00 -27.28
N HIS A 16 20.07 4.29 -27.44
CA HIS A 16 18.97 5.03 -26.84
C HIS A 16 17.72 4.69 -27.64
N GLU A 17 17.20 3.46 -27.49
CA GLU A 17 15.86 3.15 -27.96
C GLU A 17 14.87 3.73 -26.96
N GLU A 18 14.10 4.69 -27.47
CA GLU A 18 12.92 5.27 -26.84
C GLU A 18 11.91 4.16 -26.53
N ASP A 19 12.06 3.55 -25.35
CA ASP A 19 10.99 2.81 -24.70
C ASP A 19 9.91 3.83 -24.32
N THR A 20 9.04 4.09 -25.29
CA THR A 20 7.69 4.58 -25.06
C THR A 20 7.03 3.62 -24.07
N MET A 21 7.08 3.99 -22.79
CA MET A 21 6.36 3.34 -21.69
C MET A 21 4.91 3.13 -22.14
N LYS A 22 4.60 1.90 -22.52
CA LYS A 22 3.22 1.43 -22.65
C LYS A 22 2.61 1.52 -21.26
N LEU A 23 1.83 2.58 -21.03
CA LEU A 23 0.96 2.85 -19.87
C LEU A 23 -0.16 1.80 -19.70
N THR A 24 0.11 0.54 -19.99
CA THR A 24 -0.88 -0.54 -20.05
C THR A 24 -0.45 -1.67 -19.13
N ASN A 25 -0.58 -1.46 -17.82
CA ASN A 25 -0.95 -2.51 -16.86
C ASN A 25 -1.11 -1.91 -15.45
N PHE A 26 -2.20 -1.16 -15.23
CA PHE A 26 -2.59 -0.63 -13.92
C PHE A 26 -3.28 -1.66 -12.99
N ALA A 27 -3.32 -2.93 -13.38
CA ALA A 27 -3.88 -4.01 -12.55
C ALA A 27 -3.12 -4.23 -11.22
N GLY A 28 -1.93 -3.65 -11.06
CA GLY A 28 -1.12 -3.75 -9.84
C GLY A 28 -1.65 -2.98 -8.62
N LEU A 29 -2.49 -1.95 -8.81
CA LEU A 29 -2.94 -1.09 -7.69
C LEU A 29 -3.85 -1.84 -6.70
N ALA A 30 -4.68 -2.77 -7.20
CA ALA A 30 -5.58 -3.58 -6.37
C ALA A 30 -4.84 -4.64 -5.53
N LEU A 31 -3.74 -5.19 -6.06
CA LEU A 31 -2.96 -6.23 -5.37
C LEU A 31 -2.15 -5.65 -4.19
N ALA A 32 -1.66 -4.42 -4.30
CA ALA A 32 -0.90 -3.75 -3.24
C ALA A 32 -1.77 -3.40 -2.01
N CYS A 33 -3.03 -2.97 -2.21
CA CYS A 33 -3.89 -2.58 -1.08
C CYS A 33 -4.36 -3.77 -0.21
N LEU A 34 -4.47 -4.99 -0.78
CA LEU A 34 -4.86 -6.21 -0.03
C LEU A 34 -3.90 -6.53 1.15
N LEU A 35 -2.66 -6.04 1.10
CA LEU A 35 -1.62 -6.34 2.09
C LEU A 35 -1.68 -5.40 3.29
N ALA A 36 -2.01 -4.13 3.09
CA ALA A 36 -2.15 -3.14 4.18
C ALA A 36 -3.32 -3.44 5.13
N CYS A 37 -4.33 -4.19 4.68
CA CYS A 37 -5.48 -4.54 5.53
C CYS A 37 -5.19 -5.70 6.49
N ASN A 38 -4.16 -6.51 6.25
CA ASN A 38 -3.79 -7.62 7.14
C ASN A 38 -2.85 -7.23 8.30
N VAL A 39 -2.71 -5.94 8.62
CA VAL A 39 -1.89 -5.42 9.75
C VAL A 39 -2.59 -5.66 11.11
N ALA A 40 -3.32 -6.77 11.22
CA ALA A 40 -4.04 -7.18 12.41
C ALA A 40 -3.05 -7.71 13.47
N GLY A 41 -2.31 -6.79 14.11
CA GLY A 41 -1.34 -7.17 15.15
C GLY A 41 -0.67 -6.03 15.93
N LEU A 42 -0.99 -4.76 15.65
CA LEU A 42 -0.29 -3.61 16.26
C LEU A 42 -0.78 -3.18 17.65
N ALA A 43 -1.57 -4.00 18.36
CA ALA A 43 -2.11 -3.66 19.68
C ALA A 43 -1.38 -4.38 20.84
N ALA A 44 -1.23 -3.65 21.95
CA ALA A 44 -0.55 -4.01 23.21
C ALA A 44 -1.11 -5.28 23.90
N PRO A 45 -0.40 -5.88 24.89
CA PRO A 45 -0.64 -7.25 25.32
C PRO A 45 -1.99 -7.45 26.02
N ALA A 46 -2.52 -8.67 25.84
CA ALA A 46 -3.87 -9.08 26.12
C ALA A 46 -4.33 -8.95 27.59
N ALA A 47 -5.38 -8.16 27.78
CA ALA A 47 -6.43 -8.44 28.75
C ALA A 47 -7.75 -8.52 27.96
N ALA A 48 -8.66 -9.41 28.36
CA ALA A 48 -9.94 -9.68 27.70
C ALA A 48 -10.83 -8.42 27.64
N GLN A 49 -10.59 -7.57 26.63
CA GLN A 49 -11.41 -6.44 26.24
C GLN A 49 -12.24 -6.90 25.03
N ALA A 50 -13.50 -6.45 24.94
CA ALA A 50 -14.30 -6.62 23.73
C ALA A 50 -13.43 -6.22 22.53
N ALA A 51 -13.27 -7.13 21.57
CA ALA A 51 -12.33 -6.95 20.46
C ALA A 51 -12.53 -5.57 19.82
N ASP A 52 -11.47 -4.77 19.74
CA ASP A 52 -11.52 -3.45 19.12
C ASP A 52 -12.15 -3.59 17.72
N PRO A 53 -13.28 -2.90 17.44
CA PRO A 53 -13.94 -2.99 16.15
C PRO A 53 -13.00 -2.73 14.96
N VAL A 54 -12.00 -1.85 15.13
CA VAL A 54 -10.98 -1.60 14.10
C VAL A 54 -10.21 -2.87 13.78
N GLN A 55 -9.71 -3.57 14.79
CA GLN A 55 -8.97 -4.82 14.63
C GLN A 55 -9.84 -5.93 14.02
N ALA A 56 -11.10 -6.01 14.44
CA ALA A 56 -12.06 -6.97 13.89
C ALA A 56 -12.35 -6.72 12.40
N ILE A 57 -12.42 -5.47 11.98
CA ILE A 57 -12.63 -5.07 10.58
C ILE A 57 -11.36 -5.30 9.74
N GLN A 58 -10.18 -4.94 10.26
CA GLN A 58 -8.90 -5.11 9.55
C GLN A 58 -8.59 -6.60 9.33
N SER A 59 -8.81 -7.45 10.34
CA SER A 59 -8.59 -8.89 10.22
C SER A 59 -9.61 -9.63 9.32
N ALA A 60 -10.69 -8.98 8.91
CA ALA A 60 -11.72 -9.59 8.06
C ALA A 60 -11.32 -9.51 6.58
N ALA A 61 -10.90 -10.65 6.02
CA ALA A 61 -10.63 -10.78 4.58
C ALA A 61 -11.85 -11.25 3.76
N ASP A 62 -12.79 -11.94 4.40
CA ASP A 62 -13.97 -12.52 3.74
C ASP A 62 -15.02 -11.44 3.39
N PRO A 63 -15.39 -11.28 2.10
CA PRO A 63 -16.41 -10.32 1.67
C PRO A 63 -17.78 -10.52 2.31
N ALA A 64 -18.18 -11.77 2.58
CA ALA A 64 -19.49 -12.04 3.18
C ALA A 64 -19.52 -11.54 4.63
N ARG A 65 -18.47 -11.83 5.40
CA ARG A 65 -18.27 -11.27 6.74
C ARG A 65 -18.22 -9.74 6.73
N LEU A 66 -17.48 -9.13 5.81
CA LEU A 66 -17.41 -7.66 5.69
C LEU A 66 -18.80 -7.06 5.41
N GLN A 67 -19.58 -7.64 4.50
CA GLN A 67 -20.94 -7.16 4.21
C GLN A 67 -21.88 -7.30 5.41
N SER A 68 -21.77 -8.39 6.17
CA SER A 68 -22.54 -8.55 7.41
C SER A 68 -22.19 -7.49 8.45
N LEU A 69 -20.89 -7.20 8.64
CA LEU A 69 -20.43 -6.12 9.52
C LEU A 69 -20.91 -4.75 9.02
N LEU A 70 -20.88 -4.51 7.72
CA LEU A 70 -21.35 -3.26 7.12
C LEU A 70 -22.81 -2.99 7.47
N ALA A 71 -23.68 -3.99 7.29
CA ALA A 71 -25.10 -3.87 7.61
C ALA A 71 -25.31 -3.55 9.10
N ALA A 72 -24.55 -4.18 10.00
CA ALA A 72 -24.60 -3.91 11.43
C ALA A 72 -24.20 -2.47 11.77
N TRP A 73 -23.10 -1.97 11.19
CA TRP A 73 -22.62 -0.60 11.45
C TRP A 73 -23.49 0.47 10.80
N GLN A 74 -24.09 0.21 9.65
CA GLN A 74 -25.06 1.14 9.03
C GLN A 74 -26.35 1.29 9.84
N ALA A 75 -26.74 0.25 10.58
CA ALA A 75 -27.88 0.28 11.48
C ALA A 75 -27.54 0.81 12.90
N SER A 76 -26.26 1.03 13.19
CA SER A 76 -25.79 1.45 14.50
C SER A 76 -26.05 2.94 14.75
N SER A 77 -26.37 3.28 16.00
CA SER A 77 -26.42 4.68 16.48
C SER A 77 -25.10 5.17 17.07
N ASP A 78 -24.04 4.35 16.99
CA ASP A 78 -22.71 4.71 17.48
C ASP A 78 -22.17 5.95 16.74
N PRO A 79 -21.60 6.94 17.44
CA PRO A 79 -21.04 8.14 16.80
C PRO A 79 -19.88 7.83 15.82
N ASP A 80 -19.17 6.72 16.00
CA ASP A 80 -18.09 6.24 15.13
C ASP A 80 -18.61 5.33 13.99
N ALA A 81 -19.93 5.10 13.87
CA ALA A 81 -20.50 4.18 12.88
C ALA A 81 -20.10 4.52 11.42
N ALA A 82 -20.07 5.79 11.05
CA ALA A 82 -19.66 6.24 9.72
C ALA A 82 -18.18 5.90 9.42
N PHE A 83 -17.33 5.95 10.45
CA PHE A 83 -15.93 5.56 10.34
C PHE A 83 -15.80 4.05 10.12
N TYR A 84 -16.45 3.24 10.96
CA TYR A 84 -16.40 1.77 10.82
C TYR A 84 -17.00 1.28 9.50
N ALA A 85 -18.15 1.80 9.09
CA ALA A 85 -18.73 1.50 7.78
C ALA A 85 -17.76 1.90 6.64
N GLY A 86 -17.09 3.03 6.78
CA GLY A 86 -16.07 3.50 5.84
C GLY A 86 -14.87 2.58 5.71
N LEU A 87 -14.33 2.07 6.83
CA LEU A 87 -13.25 1.07 6.83
C LEU A 87 -13.67 -0.22 6.12
N ILE A 88 -14.89 -0.70 6.41
CA ILE A 88 -15.42 -1.93 5.81
C ILE A 88 -15.60 -1.76 4.30
N LEU A 89 -16.21 -0.64 3.87
CA LEU A 89 -16.38 -0.31 2.47
C LEU A 89 -15.03 -0.17 1.74
N HIS A 90 -14.02 0.40 2.39
CA HIS A 90 -12.67 0.43 1.84
C HIS A 90 -12.10 -0.99 1.64
N ASN A 91 -12.21 -1.87 2.65
CA ASN A 91 -11.72 -3.25 2.52
C ASN A 91 -12.44 -4.03 1.41
N LEU A 92 -13.73 -3.77 1.19
CA LEU A 92 -14.48 -4.29 0.04
C LEU A 92 -14.00 -3.65 -1.29
N ALA A 93 -13.70 -2.35 -1.30
CA ALA A 93 -13.23 -1.61 -2.48
C ALA A 93 -11.88 -2.08 -2.99
N ILE A 94 -11.05 -2.65 -2.13
CA ILE A 94 -9.79 -3.27 -2.56
C ILE A 94 -10.06 -4.44 -3.54
N GLN A 95 -11.18 -5.15 -3.36
CA GLN A 95 -11.58 -6.28 -4.21
C GLN A 95 -12.40 -5.82 -5.42
N ASP A 96 -13.26 -4.82 -5.24
CA ASP A 96 -14.09 -4.23 -6.29
C ASP A 96 -14.23 -2.72 -6.09
N ALA A 97 -13.25 -1.98 -6.60
CA ALA A 97 -13.17 -0.53 -6.44
C ALA A 97 -14.34 0.18 -7.13
N ALA A 98 -14.77 -0.31 -8.29
CA ALA A 98 -15.85 0.28 -9.07
C ALA A 98 -17.19 0.26 -8.30
N ARG A 99 -17.40 -0.77 -7.47
CA ARG A 99 -18.60 -0.91 -6.66
C ARG A 99 -18.55 -0.13 -5.35
N TRP A 100 -17.42 -0.14 -4.64
CA TRP A 100 -17.40 0.24 -3.22
C TRP A 100 -16.63 1.52 -2.89
N ALA A 101 -15.69 1.95 -3.73
CA ALA A 101 -14.77 3.02 -3.36
C ALA A 101 -15.48 4.38 -3.15
N GLU A 102 -16.49 4.72 -3.95
CA GLU A 102 -17.27 5.96 -3.75
C GLU A 102 -18.02 5.95 -2.41
N SER A 103 -18.61 4.79 -2.06
CA SER A 103 -19.31 4.62 -0.79
C SER A 103 -18.34 4.72 0.40
N ALA A 104 -17.13 4.18 0.28
CA ALA A 104 -16.08 4.31 1.29
C ALA A 104 -15.70 5.79 1.50
N VAL A 105 -15.47 6.54 0.41
CA VAL A 105 -15.18 7.97 0.48
C VAL A 105 -16.31 8.75 1.15
N ALA A 106 -17.56 8.49 0.76
CA ALA A 106 -18.73 9.16 1.33
C ALA A 106 -18.88 8.88 2.83
N SER A 107 -18.75 7.61 3.25
CA SER A 107 -18.87 7.22 4.65
C SER A 107 -17.77 7.84 5.51
N LEU A 108 -16.51 7.80 5.04
CA LEU A 108 -15.38 8.38 5.77
C LEU A 108 -15.42 9.91 5.81
N ALA A 109 -15.99 10.56 4.78
CA ALA A 109 -16.21 12.00 4.79
C ALA A 109 -17.34 12.43 5.74
N ALA A 110 -18.32 11.56 5.99
CA ALA A 110 -19.42 11.82 6.92
C ALA A 110 -19.00 11.67 8.40
N TYR A 111 -17.86 11.03 8.68
CA TYR A 111 -17.31 10.94 10.02
C TYR A 111 -16.91 12.34 10.53
N ARG A 112 -17.53 12.79 11.62
CA ARG A 112 -17.38 14.15 12.16
C ARG A 112 -16.08 14.38 12.94
N GLY A 113 -15.16 13.43 12.91
CA GLY A 113 -13.93 13.44 13.69
C GLY A 113 -14.14 12.90 15.10
N GLY A 114 -13.05 12.86 15.87
CA GLY A 114 -12.96 12.15 17.13
C GLY A 114 -11.63 11.42 17.23
N ARG A 115 -11.60 10.32 17.97
CA ARG A 115 -10.37 9.52 18.18
C ARG A 115 -9.80 8.92 16.89
N TYR A 116 -10.61 8.72 15.85
CA TYR A 116 -10.17 8.12 14.59
C TYR A 116 -9.97 9.13 13.45
N ALA A 117 -9.89 10.43 13.74
CA ALA A 117 -9.87 11.46 12.69
C ALA A 117 -8.71 11.29 11.69
N ALA A 118 -7.49 11.03 12.18
CA ALA A 118 -6.33 10.82 11.32
C ALA A 118 -6.47 9.52 10.50
N LEU A 119 -6.90 8.42 11.13
CA LEU A 119 -7.10 7.15 10.45
C LEU A 119 -8.21 7.22 9.39
N ALA A 120 -9.32 7.92 9.68
CA ALA A 120 -10.39 8.16 8.72
C ALA A 120 -9.91 8.92 7.49
N LEU A 121 -9.05 9.93 7.67
CA LEU A 121 -8.41 10.66 6.57
C LEU A 121 -7.50 9.77 5.73
N ALA A 122 -6.70 8.92 6.37
CA ALA A 122 -5.81 7.99 5.69
C ALA A 122 -6.61 7.01 4.80
N TYR A 123 -7.62 6.35 5.37
CA TYR A 123 -8.49 5.43 4.65
C TYR A 123 -9.32 6.13 3.56
N ARG A 124 -9.73 7.38 3.78
CA ARG A 124 -10.42 8.16 2.75
C ARG A 124 -9.49 8.47 1.60
N GLY A 125 -8.25 8.87 1.88
CA GLY A 125 -7.23 9.09 0.87
C GLY A 125 -6.97 7.85 0.03
N SER A 126 -6.82 6.69 0.67
CA SER A 126 -6.69 5.38 0.01
C SER A 126 -7.93 5.01 -0.83
N ALA A 127 -9.15 5.26 -0.34
CA ALA A 127 -10.36 5.04 -1.15
C ALA A 127 -10.40 5.95 -2.41
N VAL A 128 -9.90 7.19 -2.31
CA VAL A 128 -9.79 8.09 -3.46
C VAL A 128 -8.75 7.59 -4.48
N THR A 129 -7.62 7.00 -4.06
CA THR A 129 -6.65 6.41 -5.00
C THR A 129 -7.23 5.17 -5.71
N LEU A 130 -8.08 4.39 -5.05
CA LEU A 130 -8.83 3.30 -5.70
C LEU A 130 -9.77 3.83 -6.80
N LEU A 131 -10.45 4.97 -6.57
CA LEU A 131 -11.25 5.63 -7.61
C LEU A 131 -10.39 6.15 -8.77
N ALA A 132 -9.15 6.56 -8.52
CA ALA A 132 -8.23 6.91 -9.60
C ALA A 132 -7.97 5.73 -10.54
N SER A 133 -7.84 4.50 -9.98
CA SER A 133 -7.71 3.29 -10.79
C SER A 133 -8.95 3.06 -11.66
N VAL A 134 -10.15 3.28 -11.13
CA VAL A 134 -11.42 3.14 -11.87
C VAL A 134 -11.48 4.14 -13.02
N ASP A 135 -11.14 5.41 -12.78
CA ASP A 135 -11.14 6.44 -13.82
C ASP A 135 -10.11 6.13 -14.91
N ASN A 136 -8.93 5.65 -14.53
CA ASN A 136 -7.90 5.26 -15.47
C ASN A 136 -8.32 4.06 -16.34
N GLN A 137 -8.96 3.05 -15.76
CA GLN A 137 -9.53 1.91 -16.50
C GLN A 137 -10.59 2.35 -17.53
N ARG A 138 -11.29 3.46 -17.26
CA ARG A 138 -12.25 4.08 -18.18
C ARG A 138 -11.60 5.03 -19.20
N GLY A 139 -10.27 5.15 -19.20
CA GLY A 139 -9.52 6.05 -20.08
C GLY A 139 -9.51 7.53 -19.64
N ASN A 140 -10.03 7.85 -18.45
CA ASN A 140 -10.07 9.23 -17.93
C ASN A 140 -8.82 9.55 -17.09
N VAL A 141 -7.68 9.70 -17.77
CA VAL A 141 -6.36 9.93 -17.14
C VAL A 141 -6.32 11.24 -16.34
N VAL A 142 -7.03 12.28 -16.78
CA VAL A 142 -7.08 13.57 -16.07
C VAL A 142 -7.78 13.44 -14.73
N ALA A 143 -8.95 12.76 -14.70
CA ALA A 143 -9.65 12.50 -13.45
C ALA A 143 -8.84 11.58 -12.52
N ALA A 144 -8.21 10.54 -13.08
CA ALA A 144 -7.33 9.66 -12.33
C ALA A 144 -6.18 10.44 -11.65
N SER A 145 -5.48 11.30 -12.39
CA SER A 145 -4.41 12.14 -11.84
C SER A 145 -4.90 13.09 -10.73
N SER A 146 -6.05 13.74 -10.93
CA SER A 146 -6.68 14.61 -9.92
C SER A 146 -7.02 13.85 -8.63
N ARG A 147 -7.57 12.63 -8.78
CA ARG A 147 -7.86 11.73 -7.65
C ARG A 147 -6.59 11.27 -6.94
N LEU A 148 -5.53 10.93 -7.65
CA LEU A 148 -4.25 10.57 -7.02
C LEU A 148 -3.72 11.72 -6.16
N ASN A 149 -3.69 12.94 -6.70
CA ASN A 149 -3.21 14.11 -5.96
C ASN A 149 -4.05 14.37 -4.70
N SER A 150 -5.38 14.36 -4.81
CA SER A 150 -6.26 14.56 -3.66
C SER A 150 -6.21 13.42 -2.64
N GLY A 151 -6.11 12.18 -3.10
CA GLY A 151 -5.97 10.99 -2.24
C GLY A 151 -4.67 11.02 -1.43
N PHE A 152 -3.54 11.33 -2.08
CA PHE A 152 -2.26 11.48 -1.38
C PHE A 152 -2.24 12.69 -0.44
N ALA A 153 -2.86 13.81 -0.80
CA ALA A 153 -2.97 14.96 0.09
C ALA A 153 -3.70 14.60 1.40
N LEU A 154 -4.76 13.78 1.34
CA LEU A 154 -5.47 13.29 2.52
C LEU A 154 -4.59 12.37 3.39
N MET A 155 -3.83 11.45 2.78
CA MET A 155 -2.90 10.57 3.52
C MET A 155 -1.72 11.34 4.12
N ASP A 156 -1.20 12.34 3.42
CA ASP A 156 -0.15 13.22 3.95
C ASP A 156 -0.67 14.04 5.13
N GLN A 157 -1.90 14.55 5.04
CA GLN A 157 -2.57 15.21 6.17
C GLN A 157 -2.80 14.26 7.35
N ALA A 158 -3.17 13.00 7.11
CA ALA A 158 -3.33 12.00 8.17
C ALA A 158 -2.02 11.80 8.97
N VAL A 159 -0.87 11.70 8.29
CA VAL A 159 0.44 11.58 8.94
C VAL A 159 0.83 12.86 9.69
N LEU A 160 0.40 14.03 9.23
CA LEU A 160 0.62 15.28 9.98
C LEU A 160 -0.21 15.33 11.27
N LEU A 161 -1.40 14.72 11.28
CA LEU A 161 -2.28 14.69 12.45
C LEU A 161 -1.85 13.63 13.46
N ASP A 162 -1.50 12.43 12.99
CA ASP A 162 -1.00 11.36 13.83
C ASP A 162 0.10 10.56 13.10
N GLY A 163 1.31 11.09 13.18
CA GLY A 163 2.49 10.48 12.58
C GLY A 163 3.05 9.31 13.38
N GLN A 164 2.50 8.92 14.52
CA GLN A 164 2.97 7.76 15.29
C GLN A 164 2.10 6.53 15.04
N ASP A 165 0.88 6.72 14.52
CA ASP A 165 0.02 5.63 14.08
C ASP A 165 0.64 4.88 12.88
N LEU A 166 1.09 3.66 13.15
CA LEU A 166 1.73 2.80 12.17
C LEU A 166 0.75 2.32 11.09
N ALA A 167 -0.55 2.20 11.37
CA ALA A 167 -1.55 1.82 10.38
C ALA A 167 -1.68 2.91 9.30
N ILE A 168 -1.68 4.19 9.70
CA ILE A 168 -1.66 5.32 8.76
C ILE A 168 -0.41 5.26 7.86
N ARG A 169 0.76 4.99 8.46
CA ARG A 169 2.02 4.90 7.72
C ARG A 169 2.06 3.72 6.76
N PHE A 170 1.65 2.53 7.18
CA PHE A 170 1.56 1.38 6.29
C PHE A 170 0.60 1.62 5.13
N LEU A 171 -0.55 2.25 5.39
CA LEU A 171 -1.51 2.56 4.35
C LEU A 171 -0.95 3.55 3.31
N ARG A 172 -0.28 4.61 3.77
CA ARG A 172 0.37 5.59 2.88
C ARG A 172 1.55 4.98 2.12
N LEU A 173 2.34 4.15 2.78
CA LEU A 173 3.47 3.41 2.21
C LEU A 173 3.02 2.50 1.06
N GLU A 174 2.00 1.67 1.28
CA GLU A 174 1.51 0.73 0.27
C GLU A 174 0.91 1.45 -0.94
N ASN A 175 0.11 2.50 -0.70
CA ASN A 175 -0.39 3.35 -1.78
C ASN A 175 0.75 4.04 -2.54
N GLY A 176 1.77 4.54 -1.83
CA GLY A 176 2.94 5.18 -2.41
C GLY A 176 3.77 4.23 -3.27
N LEU A 177 4.00 3.00 -2.82
CA LEU A 177 4.69 1.97 -3.58
C LEU A 177 3.89 1.60 -4.83
N ALA A 178 2.60 1.32 -4.69
CA ALA A 178 1.74 0.92 -5.80
C ALA A 178 1.74 1.98 -6.93
N ILE A 179 1.67 3.26 -6.58
CA ILE A 179 1.69 4.32 -7.59
C ILE A 179 3.07 4.50 -8.21
N SER A 180 4.14 4.40 -7.42
CA SER A 180 5.52 4.57 -7.91
C SER A 180 5.97 3.43 -8.81
N GLU A 181 5.38 2.24 -8.65
CA GLU A 181 5.64 1.05 -9.48
C GLU A 181 4.88 1.07 -10.81
N THR A 182 3.72 1.73 -10.86
CA THR A 182 2.80 1.63 -12.01
C THR A 182 2.68 2.93 -12.82
N THR A 183 3.27 4.03 -12.35
CA THR A 183 3.14 5.36 -12.98
C THR A 183 4.45 6.15 -12.91
N PRO A 184 4.58 7.24 -13.71
CA PRO A 184 5.70 8.17 -13.56
C PRO A 184 5.66 9.01 -12.26
N PHE A 185 4.59 8.92 -11.46
CA PHE A 185 4.48 9.65 -10.20
C PHE A 185 5.30 8.95 -9.11
N SER A 186 6.45 9.55 -8.78
CA SER A 186 7.31 9.06 -7.70
C SER A 186 6.87 9.57 -6.34
N ARG A 187 6.64 8.64 -5.40
CA ARG A 187 6.41 8.93 -3.97
C ARG A 187 7.59 8.47 -3.10
N GLN A 188 8.77 8.23 -3.69
CA GLN A 188 9.94 7.70 -2.98
C GLN A 188 10.33 8.48 -1.70
N PRO A 189 10.26 9.83 -1.63
CA PRO A 189 10.55 10.54 -0.40
C PRO A 189 9.59 10.17 0.75
N ALA A 190 8.28 10.09 0.48
CA ALA A 190 7.29 9.72 1.48
C ALA A 190 7.43 8.24 1.89
N ILE A 191 7.63 7.34 0.93
CA ILE A 191 7.90 5.91 1.16
C ILE A 191 9.11 5.73 2.08
N THR A 192 10.20 6.46 1.81
CA THR A 192 11.44 6.39 2.61
C THR A 192 11.18 6.87 4.04
N ALA A 193 10.45 7.98 4.21
CA ALA A 193 10.10 8.50 5.52
C ALA A 193 9.21 7.52 6.31
N ASP A 194 8.27 6.85 5.66
CA ASP A 194 7.41 5.85 6.30
C ASP A 194 8.18 4.60 6.70
N LEU A 195 9.05 4.07 5.83
CA LEU A 195 9.91 2.95 6.16
C LEU A 195 10.87 3.27 7.32
N GLN A 196 11.43 4.48 7.37
CA GLN A 196 12.27 4.90 8.49
C GLN A 196 11.48 4.91 9.80
N ALA A 197 10.28 5.51 9.80
CA ALA A 197 9.45 5.58 11.00
C ALA A 197 8.96 4.19 11.45
N ILE A 198 8.53 3.33 10.54
CA ILE A 198 8.13 1.95 10.84
C ILE A 198 9.33 1.14 11.34
N GLY A 199 10.51 1.33 10.75
CA GLY A 199 11.74 0.65 11.15
C GLY A 199 12.16 0.90 12.60
N LEU A 200 11.83 2.07 13.17
CA LEU A 200 12.06 2.35 14.59
C LEU A 200 11.22 1.45 15.51
N ALA A 201 10.07 0.97 15.04
CA ALA A 201 9.17 0.08 15.76
C ALA A 201 9.28 -1.39 15.31
N GLU A 202 10.20 -1.73 14.41
CA GLU A 202 10.29 -3.05 13.75
C GLU A 202 10.23 -4.22 14.73
N ALA A 203 10.99 -4.13 15.83
CA ALA A 203 11.08 -5.18 16.85
C ALA A 203 9.74 -5.43 17.58
N SER A 204 8.87 -4.41 17.65
CA SER A 204 7.54 -4.50 18.26
C SER A 204 6.45 -4.94 17.29
N LEU A 205 6.73 -4.98 15.99
CA LEU A 205 5.78 -5.48 15.00
C LEU A 205 5.56 -6.98 15.19
N ASP A 206 4.31 -7.42 15.03
CA ASP A 206 4.00 -8.83 14.88
C ASP A 206 4.67 -9.40 13.61
N PRO A 207 4.82 -10.75 13.51
CA PRO A 207 5.53 -11.36 12.38
C PRO A 207 4.96 -11.00 11.00
N ALA A 208 3.64 -10.86 10.86
CA ALA A 208 3.02 -10.54 9.57
C ALA A 208 3.28 -9.08 9.18
N SER A 209 3.14 -8.14 10.12
CA SER A 209 3.47 -6.72 9.90
C SER A 209 4.96 -6.51 9.61
N ARG A 210 5.84 -7.29 10.27
CA ARG A 210 7.29 -7.26 10.00
C ARG A 210 7.62 -7.80 8.60
N ALA A 211 6.95 -8.87 8.17
CA ALA A 211 7.08 -9.37 6.80
C ALA A 211 6.62 -8.34 5.77
N LEU A 212 5.52 -7.62 6.03
CA LEU A 212 5.06 -6.52 5.18
C LEU A 212 6.08 -5.38 5.09
N TYR A 213 6.65 -4.97 6.23
CA TYR A 213 7.73 -3.97 6.25
C TYR A 213 8.92 -4.38 5.37
N TYR A 214 9.41 -5.61 5.51
CA TYR A 214 10.53 -6.09 4.70
C TYR A 214 10.20 -6.22 3.21
N LEU A 215 8.98 -6.64 2.87
CA LEU A 215 8.50 -6.64 1.50
C LEU A 215 8.48 -5.21 0.92
N ALA A 216 8.00 -4.23 1.67
CA ALA A 216 7.99 -2.83 1.26
C ALA A 216 9.42 -2.27 1.09
N CYS A 217 10.35 -2.63 1.97
CA CYS A 217 11.78 -2.34 1.78
C CYS A 217 12.29 -2.91 0.46
N ALA A 218 12.02 -4.19 0.17
CA ALA A 218 12.44 -4.83 -1.07
C ALA A 218 11.91 -4.09 -2.30
N ARG A 219 10.63 -3.74 -2.31
CA ARG A 219 9.96 -3.01 -3.40
C ARG A 219 10.60 -1.64 -3.65
N LEU A 220 10.87 -0.86 -2.59
CA LEU A 220 11.59 0.41 -2.74
C LEU A 220 13.00 0.19 -3.32
N LYS A 221 13.71 -0.86 -2.88
CA LYS A 221 15.05 -1.18 -3.40
C LYS A 221 15.04 -1.56 -4.87
N LEU A 222 14.01 -2.26 -5.34
CA LEU A 222 13.81 -2.53 -6.77
C LEU A 222 13.56 -1.25 -7.57
N LEU A 223 12.72 -0.33 -7.06
CA LEU A 223 12.52 0.99 -7.68
C LEU A 223 13.83 1.80 -7.76
N GLN A 224 14.74 1.60 -6.80
CA GLN A 224 16.07 2.22 -6.76
C GLN A 224 17.14 1.45 -7.55
N ARG A 225 16.77 0.38 -8.26
CA ARG A 225 17.69 -0.50 -9.00
C ARG A 225 18.77 -1.15 -8.12
N GLN A 226 18.47 -1.38 -6.84
CA GLN A 226 19.35 -2.00 -5.85
C GLN A 226 19.00 -3.48 -5.66
N ALA A 227 19.14 -4.29 -6.71
CA ALA A 227 18.67 -5.68 -6.75
C ALA A 227 19.23 -6.55 -5.60
N ALA A 228 20.53 -6.50 -5.32
CA ALA A 228 21.15 -7.27 -4.25
C ALA A 228 20.56 -6.94 -2.86
N ALA A 229 20.31 -5.64 -2.59
CA ALA A 229 19.68 -5.21 -1.35
C ALA A 229 18.20 -5.59 -1.29
N ALA A 230 17.50 -5.60 -2.43
CA ALA A 230 16.13 -6.06 -2.52
C ALA A 230 16.02 -7.55 -2.18
N LEU A 231 16.90 -8.40 -2.71
CA LEU A 231 16.92 -9.85 -2.42
C LEU A 231 17.06 -10.12 -0.92
N ALA A 232 17.98 -9.42 -0.24
CA ALA A 232 18.13 -9.56 1.22
C ALA A 232 16.84 -9.22 1.99
N CYS A 233 16.09 -8.21 1.54
CA CYS A 233 14.81 -7.84 2.14
C CYS A 233 13.72 -8.89 1.85
N LEU A 234 13.69 -9.46 0.64
CA LEU A 234 12.73 -10.52 0.29
C LEU A 234 12.94 -11.77 1.14
N TYR A 235 14.19 -12.22 1.33
CA TYR A 235 14.49 -13.34 2.22
C TYR A 235 14.01 -13.08 3.65
N ARG A 236 14.27 -11.88 4.20
CA ARG A 236 13.77 -11.52 5.54
C ARG A 236 12.24 -11.51 5.63
N ALA A 237 11.54 -11.05 4.60
CA ALA A 237 10.08 -11.07 4.58
C ALA A 237 9.53 -12.50 4.64
N ILE A 238 10.18 -13.43 3.92
CA ILE A 238 9.83 -14.86 3.91
C ILE A 238 10.10 -15.48 5.28
N ASP A 239 11.27 -15.20 5.87
CA ASP A 239 11.67 -15.76 7.17
C ASP A 239 10.77 -15.30 8.31
N CYS A 240 10.32 -14.03 8.29
CA CYS A 240 9.46 -13.48 9.34
C CYS A 240 8.08 -14.15 9.39
N ALA A 241 7.42 -14.31 8.24
CA ALA A 241 6.09 -14.89 8.18
C ALA A 241 5.84 -15.55 6.81
N PRO A 242 6.35 -16.78 6.58
CA PRO A 242 6.37 -17.38 5.25
C PRO A 242 4.97 -17.57 4.67
N GLN A 243 4.00 -17.90 5.50
CA GLN A 243 2.60 -18.14 5.09
C GLN A 243 1.74 -16.87 5.12
N SER A 244 2.30 -15.71 5.43
CA SER A 244 1.57 -14.44 5.29
C SER A 244 1.39 -14.07 3.82
N ALA A 245 0.48 -13.13 3.53
CA ALA A 245 0.34 -12.59 2.18
C ALA A 245 1.65 -11.95 1.69
N ALA A 246 2.35 -11.20 2.56
CA ALA A 246 3.64 -10.60 2.25
C ALA A 246 4.73 -11.65 1.97
N GLY A 247 4.82 -12.71 2.79
CA GLY A 247 5.78 -13.80 2.58
C GLY A 247 5.55 -14.59 1.30
N ARG A 248 4.29 -14.80 0.90
CA ARG A 248 3.95 -15.41 -0.40
C ARG A 248 4.34 -14.51 -1.57
N GLN A 249 4.06 -13.21 -1.49
CA GLN A 249 4.44 -12.27 -2.55
C GLN A 249 5.95 -12.11 -2.65
N ALA A 250 6.66 -12.10 -1.51
CA ALA A 250 8.12 -12.06 -1.51
C ALA A 250 8.72 -13.26 -2.25
N ARG A 251 8.18 -14.47 -2.05
CA ARG A 251 8.56 -15.67 -2.83
C ARG A 251 8.30 -15.51 -4.34
N GLN A 252 7.16 -14.94 -4.71
CA GLN A 252 6.84 -14.69 -6.12
C GLN A 252 7.78 -13.68 -6.78
N LEU A 253 8.14 -12.61 -6.06
CA LEU A 253 9.11 -11.63 -6.55
C LEU A 253 10.51 -12.22 -6.66
N LEU A 254 10.93 -13.02 -5.66
CA LEU A 254 12.23 -13.68 -5.68
C LEU A 254 12.38 -14.59 -6.89
N ALA A 255 11.39 -15.44 -7.17
CA ALA A 255 11.39 -16.33 -8.33
C ALA A 255 11.57 -15.57 -9.66
N ARG A 256 10.92 -14.41 -9.81
CA ARG A 256 11.04 -13.56 -11.02
C ARG A 256 12.38 -12.85 -11.16
N LEU A 257 13.12 -12.67 -10.07
CA LEU A 257 14.43 -11.99 -10.09
C LEU A 257 15.58 -12.98 -10.29
N GLU A 258 15.34 -14.28 -10.08
CA GLU A 258 16.31 -15.36 -10.27
C GLU A 258 16.23 -16.00 -11.67
N GLU A 259 15.14 -15.76 -12.40
CA GLU A 259 14.97 -16.06 -13.84
C GLU A 259 15.72 -15.05 -14.73
#